data_AF-A0A382KWY7-F1
#
_entry.id   AF-A0A382KWY7-F1
#
_cell.length_a   1.000
_cell.length_b   1.000
_cell.length_c   1.000
_cell.angle_alpha   90.00
_cell.angle_beta   90.00
_cell.angle_gamma   90.00
#
_symmetry.space_group_name_H-M   'P 1'
#
loop_
_entity.id
_entity.type
_entity.pdbx_description
1 polymer ?
#
loop_
_entity_poly.entity_id
_entity_poly.type
_entity_poly.pdbx_seq_one_letter_code
_entity_poly.pdbx_strand_id
1 'polypeptide(L)'
;MRPKILYSLFSNTISIKGIGPKYAKLIERLCGKYLIDLIFHKPVAYIDRRNSPKICDLKNDTIATLIVNIDSHVPSFNKRMPYRITCSDESGQISIVYFNIRGPYIKKILPVGSKRVISGKIEIYKDSFQMTHPHHIADVEELEKIKSIECIYPLTTGLTSRSIKKAINSSLKITDKLPEWIPENILKNNDWETWSNSIKKLHNPDKIYKNHSSPHLERLVFDELLSHQLTIRLIKNKINKIKGNVLEKNGSIIEKLENILEFKLTN
;
A
#
# COMPACT_ATOMS: atom_id res chain seq x y z
N MET A 1 -17.41 26.22 -8.50
CA MET A 1 -17.13 25.08 -9.43
C MET A 1 -15.70 24.62 -9.22
N ARG A 2 -15.40 23.32 -9.44
CA ARG A 2 -14.02 22.80 -9.31
C ARG A 2 -13.13 23.33 -10.44
N PRO A 3 -11.85 23.63 -10.19
CA PRO A 3 -10.90 23.97 -11.25
C PRO A 3 -10.78 22.87 -12.32
N LYS A 4 -10.67 23.26 -13.60
CA LYS A 4 -10.58 22.33 -14.74
C LYS A 4 -9.41 21.35 -14.63
N ILE A 5 -8.30 21.78 -14.04
CA ILE A 5 -7.10 20.96 -13.86
C ILE A 5 -7.36 19.71 -12.99
N LEU A 6 -8.39 19.73 -12.13
CA LEU A 6 -8.75 18.62 -11.26
C LEU A 6 -9.76 17.64 -11.89
N TYR A 7 -10.32 17.93 -13.06
CA TYR A 7 -11.39 17.11 -13.64
C TYR A 7 -10.95 15.66 -13.90
N SER A 8 -9.68 15.45 -14.25
CA SER A 8 -9.10 14.12 -14.45
C SER A 8 -9.13 13.27 -13.18
N LEU A 9 -8.85 13.84 -12.01
CA LEU A 9 -8.90 13.14 -10.72
C LEU A 9 -10.32 12.71 -10.33
N PHE A 10 -11.32 13.51 -10.70
CA PHE A 10 -12.74 13.24 -10.44
C PHE A 10 -13.43 12.54 -11.62
N SER A 11 -12.66 11.95 -12.55
CA SER A 11 -13.21 11.06 -13.57
C SER A 11 -13.50 9.67 -12.97
N ASN A 12 -14.37 8.91 -13.63
CA ASN A 12 -14.75 7.57 -13.18
C ASN A 12 -13.60 6.57 -13.42
N THR A 13 -13.47 5.56 -12.55
CA THR A 13 -12.51 4.43 -12.68
C THR A 13 -12.57 3.71 -14.02
N ILE A 14 -13.71 3.71 -14.71
CA ILE A 14 -13.87 3.15 -16.06
C ILE A 14 -12.97 3.85 -17.10
N SER A 15 -12.59 5.11 -16.88
CA SER A 15 -11.77 5.87 -17.84
C SER A 15 -10.35 5.32 -18.00
N ILE A 16 -9.90 4.44 -17.10
CA ILE A 16 -8.56 3.85 -17.15
C ILE A 16 -8.53 2.66 -18.10
N LYS A 17 -7.57 2.69 -19.02
CA LYS A 17 -7.29 1.59 -19.94
C LYS A 17 -6.99 0.30 -19.18
N GLY A 18 -7.82 -0.72 -19.39
CA GLY A 18 -7.68 -2.05 -18.77
C GLY A 18 -8.61 -2.31 -17.58
N ILE A 19 -9.46 -1.35 -17.20
CA ILE A 19 -10.53 -1.54 -16.21
C ILE A 19 -11.87 -1.67 -16.96
N GLY A 20 -12.37 -2.91 -17.08
CA GLY A 20 -13.70 -3.16 -17.65
C GLY A 20 -14.85 -2.77 -16.70
N PRO A 21 -16.10 -2.67 -17.18
CA PRO A 21 -17.24 -2.20 -16.38
C PRO A 21 -17.51 -3.04 -15.13
N LYS A 22 -17.31 -4.37 -15.22
CA LYS A 22 -17.41 -5.27 -14.06
C LYS A 22 -16.34 -4.99 -13.01
N TYR A 23 -15.10 -4.78 -13.44
CA TYR A 23 -13.98 -4.46 -12.55
C TYR A 23 -14.14 -3.07 -11.92
N ALA A 24 -14.62 -2.08 -12.68
CA ALA A 24 -14.88 -0.74 -12.18
C ALA A 24 -15.89 -0.73 -11.03
N LYS A 25 -17.00 -1.48 -11.15
CA LYS A 25 -17.98 -1.63 -10.05
C LYS A 25 -17.37 -2.22 -8.77
N LEU A 26 -16.47 -3.19 -8.90
CA LEU A 26 -15.78 -3.78 -7.76
C LEU A 26 -14.80 -2.79 -7.11
N ILE A 27 -14.08 -2.01 -7.92
CA ILE A 27 -13.17 -0.96 -7.45
C ILE A 27 -13.95 0.17 -6.79
N GLU A 28 -15.10 0.57 -7.37
CA GLU A 28 -16.00 1.58 -6.80
C GLU A 28 -16.50 1.17 -5.42
N ARG A 29 -16.82 -0.11 -5.24
CA ARG A 29 -17.20 -0.65 -3.92
C ARG A 29 -16.04 -0.68 -2.92
N LEU A 30 -14.80 -0.84 -3.39
CA LEU A 30 -13.62 -0.96 -2.54
C LEU A 30 -13.06 0.39 -2.09
N CYS A 31 -12.88 1.32 -3.04
CA CYS A 31 -12.17 2.58 -2.82
C CYS A 31 -13.10 3.79 -2.97
N GLY A 32 -13.97 3.76 -3.98
CA GLY A 32 -14.83 4.87 -4.36
C GLY A 32 -14.93 5.06 -5.87
N LYS A 33 -15.82 5.95 -6.29
CA LYS A 33 -16.22 6.13 -7.71
C LYS A 33 -15.14 6.78 -8.57
N TYR A 34 -14.28 7.59 -7.96
CA TYR A 34 -13.38 8.49 -8.67
C TYR A 34 -11.94 7.99 -8.66
N LEU A 35 -11.13 8.49 -9.59
CA LEU A 35 -9.71 8.12 -9.65
C LEU A 35 -8.94 8.58 -8.42
N ILE A 36 -9.34 9.70 -7.82
CA ILE A 36 -8.77 10.19 -6.57
C ILE A 36 -8.95 9.18 -5.43
N ASP A 37 -10.09 8.50 -5.37
CA ASP A 37 -10.37 7.48 -4.35
C ASP A 37 -9.44 6.27 -4.52
N LEU A 38 -9.18 5.89 -5.76
CA LEU A 38 -8.25 4.80 -6.08
C LEU A 38 -6.79 5.18 -5.79
N ILE A 39 -6.39 6.44 -6.08
CA ILE A 39 -5.05 6.96 -5.77
C ILE A 39 -4.84 7.06 -4.25
N PHE A 40 -5.89 7.31 -3.47
CA PHE A 40 -5.80 7.32 -2.01
C PHE A 40 -6.12 5.97 -1.37
N HIS A 41 -6.23 4.89 -2.14
CA HIS A 41 -6.35 3.53 -1.61
C HIS A 41 -4.98 3.04 -1.09
N LYS A 42 -4.63 3.49 0.11
CA LYS A 42 -3.30 3.30 0.69
C LYS A 42 -3.02 1.80 0.96
N PRO A 43 -1.78 1.33 0.77
CA PRO A 43 -1.40 -0.01 1.19
C PRO A 43 -1.40 -0.12 2.73
N VAL A 44 -1.76 -1.29 3.24
CA VAL A 44 -1.77 -1.60 4.69
C VAL A 44 -0.44 -2.17 5.18
N ALA A 45 0.34 -2.76 4.27
CA ALA A 45 1.63 -3.34 4.58
C ALA A 45 2.51 -3.40 3.34
N TYR A 46 3.81 -3.58 3.56
CA TYR A 46 4.82 -3.74 2.51
C TYR A 46 5.58 -5.05 2.74
N ILE A 47 5.78 -5.83 1.68
CA ILE A 47 6.63 -7.02 1.69
C ILE A 47 7.92 -6.67 0.95
N ASP A 48 9.06 -6.81 1.62
CA ASP A 48 10.37 -6.70 0.96
C ASP A 48 10.77 -8.05 0.34
N ARG A 49 10.75 -8.13 -0.99
CA ARG A 49 11.19 -9.33 -1.73
C ARG A 49 12.60 -9.19 -2.31
N ARG A 50 13.31 -8.09 -2.02
CA ARG A 50 14.68 -7.87 -2.50
C ARG A 50 15.68 -8.79 -1.82
N ASN A 51 15.34 -9.26 -0.62
CA ASN A 51 16.15 -10.20 0.13
C ASN A 51 16.34 -11.50 -0.67
N SER A 52 17.58 -11.77 -1.07
CA SER A 52 17.96 -12.91 -1.90
C SER A 52 19.20 -13.60 -1.36
N PRO A 53 19.10 -14.17 -0.14
CA PRO A 53 20.19 -14.90 0.49
C PRO A 53 20.43 -16.24 -0.23
N LYS A 54 21.58 -16.85 0.03
CA LYS A 54 21.83 -18.26 -0.30
C LYS A 54 21.01 -19.17 0.60
N ILE A 55 20.82 -20.43 0.21
CA ILE A 55 20.04 -21.41 0.99
C ILE A 55 20.66 -21.62 2.39
N CYS A 56 21.99 -21.62 2.49
CA CYS A 56 22.69 -21.77 3.77
C CYS A 56 22.43 -20.62 4.76
N ASP A 57 22.11 -19.42 4.27
CA ASP A 57 21.92 -18.21 5.08
C ASP A 57 20.44 -17.93 5.37
N LEU A 58 19.57 -18.87 5.02
CA LEU A 58 18.14 -18.74 5.23
C LEU A 58 17.79 -18.68 6.73
N LYS A 59 16.85 -17.79 7.04
CA LYS A 59 16.30 -17.63 8.39
C LYS A 59 14.87 -18.10 8.42
N ASN A 60 14.51 -18.82 9.48
CA ASN A 60 13.14 -19.23 9.72
C ASN A 60 12.21 -18.01 9.79
N ASP A 61 10.97 -18.18 9.31
CA ASP A 61 9.91 -17.17 9.37
C ASP A 61 10.18 -15.89 8.55
N THR A 62 11.10 -15.95 7.58
CA THR A 62 11.44 -14.80 6.71
C THR A 62 10.95 -14.99 5.27
N ILE A 63 10.68 -13.88 4.58
CA ILE A 63 10.40 -13.89 3.13
C ILE A 63 11.73 -13.80 2.39
N ALA A 64 11.98 -14.74 1.49
CA ALA A 64 13.18 -14.79 0.67
C ALA A 64 12.84 -15.05 -0.79
N THR A 65 13.64 -14.47 -1.69
CA THR A 65 13.59 -14.70 -3.13
C THR A 65 14.85 -15.45 -3.56
N LEU A 66 14.70 -16.69 -4.00
CA LEU A 66 15.78 -17.62 -4.30
C LEU A 66 15.79 -17.96 -5.79
N ILE A 67 16.99 -18.14 -6.35
CA ILE A 67 17.17 -18.81 -7.64
C ILE A 67 17.52 -20.25 -7.31
N VAL A 68 16.73 -21.20 -7.82
CA VAL A 68 16.91 -22.62 -7.50
C VAL A 68 16.85 -23.48 -8.76
N ASN A 69 17.61 -24.56 -8.75
CA ASN A 69 17.46 -25.69 -9.66
C ASN A 69 16.34 -26.60 -9.15
N ILE A 70 15.50 -27.11 -10.04
CA ILE A 70 14.46 -28.08 -9.68
C ILE A 70 14.99 -29.49 -9.90
N ASP A 71 15.21 -30.22 -8.81
CA ASP A 71 15.87 -31.53 -8.86
C ASP A 71 14.88 -32.67 -9.06
N SER A 72 13.80 -32.68 -8.27
CA SER A 72 12.82 -33.77 -8.32
C SER A 72 11.45 -33.36 -7.80
N HIS A 73 10.44 -34.13 -8.23
CA HIS A 73 9.06 -33.97 -7.79
C HIS A 73 8.61 -35.25 -7.10
N VAL A 74 8.11 -35.10 -5.88
CA VAL A 74 7.52 -36.17 -5.08
C VAL A 74 6.01 -35.90 -5.01
N PRO A 75 5.20 -36.58 -5.84
CA PRO A 75 3.76 -36.37 -5.85
C PRO A 75 3.10 -36.83 -4.55
N SER A 76 1.98 -36.18 -4.20
CA SER A 76 1.13 -36.61 -3.10
C SER A 76 0.66 -38.05 -3.28
N PHE A 77 0.96 -38.93 -2.33
CA PHE A 77 0.46 -40.30 -2.32
C PHE A 77 -1.06 -40.36 -2.07
N ASN A 78 -1.60 -39.45 -1.26
CA ASN A 78 -3.02 -39.31 -0.99
C ASN A 78 -3.43 -37.83 -0.85
N LYS A 79 -4.74 -37.54 -0.78
CA LYS A 79 -5.26 -36.17 -0.65
C LYS A 79 -4.83 -35.42 0.63
N ARG A 80 -4.36 -36.14 1.66
CA ARG A 80 -3.90 -35.55 2.93
C ARG A 80 -2.40 -35.25 2.94
N MET A 81 -1.65 -35.76 1.97
CA MET A 81 -0.21 -35.54 1.86
C MET A 81 0.10 -34.42 0.87
N PRO A 82 1.07 -33.55 1.20
CA PRO A 82 1.48 -32.50 0.29
C PRO A 82 2.28 -33.03 -0.90
N TYR A 83 2.27 -32.27 -1.97
CA TYR A 83 3.16 -32.42 -3.10
C TYR A 83 4.48 -31.73 -2.74
N ARG A 84 5.60 -32.46 -2.79
CA ARG A 84 6.92 -31.91 -2.44
C ARG A 84 7.78 -31.81 -3.70
N ILE A 85 8.46 -30.69 -3.85
CA ILE A 85 9.44 -30.47 -4.92
C ILE A 85 10.76 -30.18 -4.25
N THR A 86 11.76 -30.98 -4.58
CA THR A 86 13.11 -30.76 -4.11
C THR A 86 13.79 -29.78 -5.04
N CYS A 87 14.35 -28.73 -4.47
CA CYS A 87 15.14 -27.74 -5.17
C CYS A 87 16.49 -27.57 -4.50
N SER A 88 17.50 -27.21 -5.29
CA SER A 88 18.85 -26.98 -4.81
C SER A 88 19.45 -25.71 -5.39
N ASP A 89 20.43 -25.18 -4.68
CA ASP A 89 21.35 -24.15 -5.15
C ASP A 89 22.78 -24.61 -4.78
N GLU A 90 23.80 -23.88 -5.19
CA GLU A 90 25.21 -24.13 -4.87
C GLU A 90 25.47 -24.26 -3.35
N SER A 91 24.57 -23.72 -2.53
CA SER A 91 24.70 -23.63 -1.07
C SER A 91 23.92 -24.67 -0.27
N GLY A 92 23.00 -25.42 -0.89
CA GLY A 92 22.17 -26.38 -0.16
C GLY A 92 20.88 -26.76 -0.86
N GLN A 93 19.95 -27.33 -0.09
CA GLN A 93 18.68 -27.87 -0.57
C GLN A 93 17.49 -27.26 0.17
N ILE A 94 16.39 -27.03 -0.55
CA ILE A 94 15.12 -26.52 -0.02
C ILE A 94 13.96 -27.32 -0.62
N SER A 95 12.92 -27.58 0.18
CA SER A 95 11.71 -28.25 -0.29
C SER A 95 10.57 -27.26 -0.53
N ILE A 96 10.03 -27.20 -1.74
CA ILE A 96 8.76 -26.49 -2.00
C ILE A 96 7.59 -27.43 -1.71
N VAL A 97 6.62 -26.96 -0.94
CA VAL A 97 5.48 -27.77 -0.47
C VAL A 97 4.17 -27.15 -0.96
N TYR A 98 3.35 -27.97 -1.63
CA TYR A 98 2.01 -27.59 -2.07
C TYR A 98 0.96 -28.53 -1.49
N PHE A 99 -0.11 -27.97 -0.92
CA PHE A 99 -1.30 -28.72 -0.55
C PHE A 99 -2.34 -28.67 -1.69
N ASN A 100 -3.01 -29.78 -1.97
CA ASN A 100 -4.11 -29.90 -2.94
C ASN A 100 -3.82 -29.38 -4.37
N ILE A 101 -2.57 -29.44 -4.84
CA ILE A 101 -2.22 -29.00 -6.20
C ILE A 101 -2.31 -30.13 -7.23
N ARG A 102 -2.64 -29.77 -8.48
CA ARG A 102 -2.64 -30.70 -9.61
C ARG A 102 -1.21 -30.94 -10.11
N GLY A 103 -0.73 -32.17 -10.00
CA GLY A 103 0.62 -32.59 -10.43
C GLY A 103 1.03 -32.15 -11.85
N PRO A 104 0.19 -32.32 -12.88
CA PRO A 104 0.53 -31.88 -14.25
C PRO A 104 0.74 -30.37 -14.38
N TYR A 105 -0.02 -29.58 -13.62
CA TYR A 105 0.10 -28.11 -13.63
C TYR A 105 1.43 -27.66 -13.02
N ILE A 106 1.81 -28.25 -11.87
CA ILE A 106 3.04 -27.85 -11.20
C ILE A 106 4.29 -28.30 -11.95
N LYS A 107 4.26 -29.48 -12.62
CA LYS A 107 5.36 -29.92 -13.51
C LYS A 107 5.57 -28.99 -14.70
N LYS A 108 4.51 -28.35 -15.20
CA LYS A 108 4.62 -27.36 -16.29
C LYS A 108 5.28 -26.06 -15.82
N ILE A 109 5.00 -25.63 -14.59
CA ILE A 109 5.53 -24.40 -14.01
C ILE A 109 6.96 -24.60 -13.49
N LEU A 110 7.22 -25.74 -12.86
CA LEU A 110 8.49 -26.13 -12.27
C LEU A 110 9.01 -27.40 -12.94
N PRO A 111 9.46 -27.35 -14.21
CA PRO A 111 10.01 -28.54 -14.86
C PRO A 111 11.35 -28.94 -14.22
N VAL A 112 11.54 -30.26 -14.05
CA VAL A 112 12.80 -30.84 -13.54
C VAL A 112 13.98 -30.46 -14.44
N GLY A 113 15.11 -30.11 -13.83
CA GLY A 113 16.32 -29.63 -14.50
C GLY A 113 16.30 -28.15 -14.88
N SER A 114 15.19 -27.43 -14.66
CA SER A 114 15.13 -26.00 -14.94
C SER A 114 15.55 -25.14 -13.74
N LYS A 115 16.08 -23.94 -14.04
CA LYS A 115 16.33 -22.87 -13.07
C LYS A 115 15.13 -21.97 -12.97
N ARG A 116 14.66 -21.70 -11.75
CA ARG A 116 13.50 -20.84 -11.49
C ARG A 116 13.77 -19.88 -10.33
N VAL A 117 13.12 -18.72 -10.40
CA VAL A 117 13.05 -17.77 -9.28
C VAL A 117 11.82 -18.10 -8.47
N ILE A 118 12.00 -18.37 -7.18
CA ILE A 118 10.92 -18.60 -6.23
C ILE A 118 10.95 -17.53 -5.15
N SER A 119 9.79 -17.00 -4.78
CA SER A 119 9.68 -16.06 -3.66
C SER A 119 8.54 -16.47 -2.73
N GLY A 120 8.84 -16.58 -1.45
CA GLY A 120 7.88 -17.04 -0.47
C GLY A 120 8.44 -17.01 0.94
N LYS A 121 7.60 -17.46 1.88
CA LYS A 121 7.94 -17.56 3.28
C LYS A 121 8.75 -18.83 3.52
N ILE A 122 9.86 -18.69 4.21
CA ILE A 122 10.77 -19.77 4.56
C ILE A 122 10.38 -20.30 5.93
N GLU A 123 10.25 -21.62 6.01
CA GLU A 123 9.92 -22.37 7.21
C GLU A 123 10.97 -23.46 7.41
N ILE A 124 11.25 -23.81 8.67
CA ILE A 124 12.07 -24.97 9.00
C ILE A 124 11.15 -26.11 9.44
N TYR A 125 11.26 -27.26 8.78
CA TYR A 125 10.53 -28.47 9.14
C TYR A 125 11.50 -29.65 9.22
N LYS A 126 11.58 -30.29 10.39
CA LYS A 126 12.50 -31.41 10.66
C LYS A 126 13.94 -31.10 10.18
N ASP A 127 14.45 -29.95 10.61
CA ASP A 127 15.79 -29.44 10.28
C ASP A 127 16.07 -29.18 8.79
N SER A 128 15.04 -29.18 7.95
CA SER A 128 15.14 -28.85 6.53
C SER A 128 14.39 -27.55 6.21
N PHE A 129 14.96 -26.72 5.34
CA PHE A 129 14.25 -25.56 4.83
C PHE A 129 13.13 -26.00 3.91
N GLN A 130 11.97 -25.40 4.09
CA GLN A 130 10.83 -25.55 3.21
C GLN A 130 10.18 -24.21 2.87
N MET A 131 9.52 -24.16 1.71
CA MET A 131 8.69 -23.04 1.29
C MET A 131 7.30 -23.55 0.94
N THR A 132 6.34 -23.29 1.83
CA THR A 132 4.95 -23.66 1.62
C THR A 132 4.28 -22.64 0.69
N HIS A 133 3.70 -23.10 -0.41
CA HIS A 133 3.02 -22.26 -1.42
C HIS A 133 3.78 -20.96 -1.78
N PRO A 134 4.86 -21.05 -2.59
CA PRO A 134 5.56 -19.87 -3.10
C PRO A 134 4.58 -18.85 -3.69
N HIS A 135 4.75 -17.58 -3.32
CA HIS A 135 3.89 -16.48 -3.79
C HIS A 135 4.19 -16.14 -5.26
N HIS A 136 5.47 -16.23 -5.64
CA HIS A 136 5.91 -16.01 -7.02
C HIS A 136 6.79 -17.15 -7.49
N ILE A 137 6.56 -17.53 -8.75
CA ILE A 137 7.43 -18.37 -9.54
C ILE A 137 7.61 -17.68 -10.87
N ALA A 138 8.85 -17.47 -11.30
CA ALA A 138 9.16 -16.95 -12.62
C ALA A 138 10.46 -17.52 -13.18
N ASP A 139 10.73 -17.19 -14.44
CA ASP A 139 12.02 -17.40 -15.09
C ASP A 139 13.11 -16.50 -14.47
N VAL A 140 14.37 -16.91 -14.61
CA VAL A 140 15.53 -16.16 -14.12
C VAL A 140 15.59 -14.75 -14.72
N GLU A 141 15.15 -14.59 -15.96
CA GLU A 141 15.05 -13.29 -16.66
C GLU A 141 14.09 -12.30 -15.97
N GLU A 142 13.12 -12.80 -15.20
CA GLU A 142 12.13 -11.97 -14.50
C GLU A 142 12.51 -11.67 -13.04
N LEU A 143 13.74 -12.01 -12.62
CA LEU A 143 14.23 -11.82 -11.26
C LEU A 143 14.02 -10.39 -10.75
N GLU A 144 14.33 -9.38 -11.56
CA GLU A 144 14.21 -7.97 -11.19
C GLU A 144 12.77 -7.56 -10.90
N LYS A 145 11.79 -8.15 -11.60
CA LYS A 145 10.37 -7.89 -11.34
C LYS A 145 9.95 -8.42 -9.96
N ILE A 146 10.55 -9.53 -9.52
CA ILE A 146 10.27 -10.16 -8.22
C ILE A 146 11.03 -9.47 -7.09
N LYS A 147 12.29 -9.06 -7.30
CA LYS A 147 13.11 -8.33 -6.32
C LYS A 147 12.66 -6.87 -6.18
N SER A 148 11.39 -6.66 -5.83
CA SER A 148 10.80 -5.36 -5.58
C SER A 148 10.09 -5.33 -4.22
N ILE A 149 9.82 -4.13 -3.71
CA ILE A 149 8.93 -3.98 -2.57
C ILE A 149 7.49 -4.10 -3.08
N GLU A 150 6.75 -5.04 -2.50
CA GLU A 150 5.36 -5.30 -2.86
C GLU A 150 4.42 -4.67 -1.84
N CYS A 151 3.50 -3.84 -2.34
CA CYS A 151 2.45 -3.22 -1.54
C CYS A 151 1.26 -4.17 -1.36
N ILE A 152 0.83 -4.37 -0.12
CA ILE A 152 -0.38 -5.10 0.23
C ILE A 152 -1.52 -4.09 0.37
N TYR A 153 -2.59 -4.31 -0.38
CA TYR A 153 -3.80 -3.47 -0.33
C TYR A 153 -4.95 -4.21 0.35
N PRO A 154 -5.87 -3.50 1.02
CA PRO A 154 -7.18 -4.05 1.31
C PRO A 154 -7.87 -4.49 0.01
N LEU A 155 -8.49 -5.67 0.02
CA LEU A 155 -9.15 -6.25 -1.16
C LEU A 155 -10.61 -6.60 -0.87
N THR A 156 -11.38 -6.73 -1.95
CA THR A 156 -12.75 -7.28 -1.91
C THR A 156 -12.85 -8.50 -2.82
N THR A 157 -13.88 -9.31 -2.63
CA THR A 157 -14.13 -10.51 -3.43
C THR A 157 -14.16 -10.18 -4.92
N GLY A 158 -13.44 -10.97 -5.72
CA GLY A 158 -13.33 -10.78 -7.17
C GLY A 158 -12.22 -9.83 -7.62
N LEU A 159 -11.49 -9.19 -6.70
CA LEU A 159 -10.29 -8.41 -7.00
C LEU A 159 -9.02 -9.10 -6.47
N THR A 160 -7.93 -8.98 -7.21
CA THR A 160 -6.61 -9.49 -6.84
C THR A 160 -5.65 -8.33 -6.57
N SER A 161 -4.63 -8.54 -5.73
CA SER A 161 -3.57 -7.55 -5.45
C SER A 161 -2.95 -7.03 -6.76
N ARG A 162 -2.69 -7.93 -7.71
CA ARG A 162 -2.12 -7.59 -9.03
C ARG A 162 -3.04 -6.66 -9.83
N SER A 163 -4.35 -6.92 -9.83
CA SER A 163 -5.32 -6.07 -10.54
C SER A 163 -5.42 -4.67 -9.93
N ILE A 164 -5.47 -4.56 -8.59
CA ILE A 164 -5.51 -3.28 -7.90
C ILE A 164 -4.22 -2.50 -8.10
N LYS A 165 -3.05 -3.13 -7.93
CA LYS A 165 -1.76 -2.48 -8.16
C LYS A 165 -1.65 -1.93 -9.59
N LYS A 166 -2.12 -2.69 -10.59
CA LYS A 166 -2.14 -2.23 -11.99
C LYS A 166 -3.08 -1.04 -12.20
N ALA A 167 -4.26 -1.07 -11.57
CA ALA A 167 -5.23 0.01 -11.64
C ALA A 167 -4.65 1.31 -11.04
N ILE A 168 -4.14 1.22 -9.81
CA ILE A 168 -3.48 2.32 -9.09
C ILE A 168 -2.32 2.89 -9.92
N ASN A 169 -1.39 2.05 -10.39
CA ASN A 169 -0.24 2.52 -11.17
C ASN A 169 -0.63 3.19 -12.48
N SER A 170 -1.78 2.83 -13.04
CA SER A 170 -2.33 3.51 -14.22
C SER A 170 -2.92 4.88 -13.86
N SER A 171 -3.61 4.98 -12.71
CA SER A 171 -4.15 6.24 -12.18
C SER A 171 -3.06 7.24 -11.79
N LEU A 172 -1.93 6.76 -11.25
CA LEU A 172 -0.80 7.61 -10.82
C LEU A 172 -0.22 8.46 -11.96
N LYS A 173 -0.39 8.09 -13.22
CA LYS A 173 0.06 8.91 -14.36
C LYS A 173 -0.66 10.24 -14.46
N ILE A 174 -1.83 10.38 -13.82
CA ILE A 174 -2.61 11.62 -13.82
C ILE A 174 -1.99 12.65 -12.88
N THR A 175 -1.31 12.21 -11.81
CA THR A 175 -0.71 13.11 -10.81
C THR A 175 0.42 13.95 -11.38
N ASP A 176 1.04 13.51 -12.48
CA ASP A 176 2.14 14.23 -13.16
C ASP A 176 1.75 15.57 -13.77
N LYS A 177 0.46 15.78 -14.02
CA LYS A 177 -0.05 17.03 -14.58
C LYS A 177 -0.49 18.03 -13.51
N LEU A 178 -0.44 17.64 -12.24
CA LEU A 178 -0.93 18.46 -11.14
C LEU A 178 0.22 19.27 -10.56
N PRO A 179 0.03 20.59 -10.38
CA PRO A 179 1.06 21.44 -9.80
C PRO A 179 1.27 21.07 -8.33
N GLU A 180 2.45 21.40 -7.84
CA GLU A 180 2.69 21.44 -6.40
C GLU A 180 1.79 22.52 -5.77
N TRP A 181 1.19 22.19 -4.64
CA TRP A 181 0.18 23.03 -4.00
C TRP A 181 0.67 23.67 -2.69
N ILE A 182 1.80 23.19 -2.16
CA ILE A 182 2.47 23.75 -0.98
C ILE A 182 3.68 24.61 -1.43
N PRO A 183 3.96 25.73 -0.75
CA PRO A 183 5.16 26.54 -0.99
C PRO A 183 6.49 25.77 -0.97
N GLU A 184 7.39 26.12 -1.89
CA GLU A 184 8.68 25.43 -2.07
C GLU A 184 9.61 25.53 -0.84
N ASN A 185 9.50 26.62 -0.06
CA ASN A 185 10.26 26.76 1.19
C ASN A 185 9.86 25.70 2.24
N ILE A 186 8.58 25.33 2.31
CA ILE A 186 8.12 24.28 3.22
C ILE A 186 8.66 22.92 2.77
N LEU A 187 8.68 22.65 1.47
CA LEU A 187 9.28 21.42 0.94
C LEU A 187 10.76 21.31 1.28
N LYS A 188 11.54 22.38 1.02
CA LYS A 188 12.98 22.43 1.30
C LYS A 188 13.30 22.29 2.78
N ASN A 189 12.54 22.94 3.65
CA ASN A 189 12.80 22.90 5.09
C ASN A 189 12.55 21.52 5.73
N ASN A 190 11.74 20.67 5.09
CA ASN A 190 11.40 19.34 5.60
C ASN A 190 11.97 18.20 4.74
N ASP A 191 12.83 18.51 3.76
CA ASP A 191 13.36 17.54 2.78
C ASP A 191 12.28 16.69 2.09
N TRP A 192 11.15 17.33 1.75
CA TRP A 192 10.02 16.67 1.09
C TRP A 192 10.11 16.80 -0.45
N GLU A 193 9.68 15.74 -1.13
CA GLU A 193 9.52 15.75 -2.59
C GLU A 193 8.22 16.45 -3.02
N THR A 194 7.85 16.39 -4.30
CA THR A 194 6.57 16.92 -4.80
C THR A 194 5.40 15.96 -4.52
N TRP A 195 4.17 16.48 -4.58
CA TRP A 195 2.96 15.73 -4.20
C TRP A 195 2.79 14.48 -5.07
N SER A 196 2.98 14.66 -6.37
CA SER A 196 2.97 13.56 -7.33
C SER A 196 3.99 12.47 -6.95
N ASN A 197 5.22 12.86 -6.62
CA ASN A 197 6.26 11.91 -6.25
C ASN A 197 5.97 11.21 -4.92
N SER A 198 5.45 11.94 -3.93
CA SER A 198 5.12 11.38 -2.61
C SER A 198 4.02 10.32 -2.70
N ILE A 199 2.96 10.59 -3.48
CA ILE A 199 1.92 9.59 -3.75
C ILE A 199 2.50 8.41 -4.55
N LYS A 200 3.35 8.65 -5.55
CA LYS A 200 3.98 7.55 -6.29
C LYS A 200 4.82 6.65 -5.39
N LYS A 201 5.58 7.23 -4.46
CA LYS A 201 6.38 6.49 -3.47
C LYS A 201 5.54 5.74 -2.45
N LEU A 202 4.35 6.25 -2.09
CA LEU A 202 3.40 5.50 -1.25
C LEU A 202 3.05 4.14 -1.87
N HIS A 203 2.84 4.09 -3.19
CA HIS A 203 2.42 2.88 -3.91
C HIS A 203 3.56 2.07 -4.53
N ASN A 204 4.71 2.70 -4.77
CA ASN A 204 5.91 2.08 -5.32
C ASN A 204 7.13 2.60 -4.53
N PRO A 205 7.31 2.14 -3.29
CA PRO A 205 8.41 2.61 -2.45
C PRO A 205 9.74 1.95 -2.85
N ASP A 206 10.83 2.71 -2.79
CA ASP A 206 12.19 2.20 -2.95
C ASP A 206 12.77 1.65 -1.63
N LYS A 207 12.19 2.07 -0.50
CA LYS A 207 12.62 1.72 0.85
C LYS A 207 11.42 1.54 1.77
N ILE A 208 11.46 0.51 2.61
CA ILE A 208 10.53 0.34 3.71
C ILE A 208 11.10 1.08 4.92
N TYR A 209 10.37 2.10 5.38
CA TYR A 209 10.72 2.85 6.59
C TYR A 209 10.14 2.12 7.81
N LYS A 210 10.93 2.01 8.87
CA LYS A 210 10.43 1.56 10.18
C LYS A 210 9.87 2.78 10.92
N ASN A 211 8.74 2.62 11.62
CA ASN A 211 8.14 3.60 12.54
C ASN A 211 7.71 4.97 11.95
N HIS A 212 6.87 4.98 10.92
CA HIS A 212 6.23 6.20 10.36
C HIS A 212 7.18 7.33 9.90
N SER A 213 8.50 7.20 10.04
CA SER A 213 9.54 8.18 9.65
C SER A 213 9.77 8.25 8.14
N SER A 214 8.72 8.05 7.34
CA SER A 214 8.82 8.14 5.90
C SER A 214 8.54 9.58 5.47
N PRO A 215 9.51 10.28 4.83
CA PRO A 215 9.31 11.66 4.40
C PRO A 215 8.10 11.83 3.48
N HIS A 216 7.83 10.85 2.61
CA HIS A 216 6.65 10.90 1.74
C HIS A 216 5.34 10.66 2.49
N LEU A 217 5.33 9.89 3.58
CA LEU A 217 4.14 9.72 4.41
C LEU A 217 3.89 10.96 5.27
N GLU A 218 4.92 11.49 5.92
CA GLU A 218 4.85 12.71 6.73
C GLU A 218 4.32 13.87 5.90
N ARG A 219 4.84 14.04 4.69
CA ARG A 219 4.30 14.99 3.73
C ARG A 219 2.82 14.77 3.45
N LEU A 220 2.38 13.54 3.15
CA LEU A 220 0.97 13.28 2.83
C LEU A 220 0.05 13.47 4.05
N VAL A 221 0.55 13.24 5.27
CA VAL A 221 -0.16 13.57 6.51
C VAL A 221 -0.25 15.08 6.69
N PHE A 222 0.83 15.80 6.42
CA PHE A 222 0.82 17.27 6.42
C PHE A 222 -0.21 17.81 5.44
N ASP A 223 -0.26 17.27 4.22
CA ASP A 223 -1.24 17.64 3.21
C ASP A 223 -2.69 17.48 3.71
N GLU A 224 -2.98 16.37 4.39
CA GLU A 224 -4.28 16.09 4.99
C GLU A 224 -4.64 17.13 6.07
N LEU A 225 -3.73 17.37 7.02
CA LEU A 225 -3.93 18.35 8.09
C LEU A 225 -4.07 19.78 7.56
N LEU A 226 -3.23 20.17 6.60
CA LEU A 226 -3.27 21.49 5.98
C LEU A 226 -4.57 21.70 5.23
N SER A 227 -5.04 20.71 4.47
CA SER A 227 -6.32 20.79 3.76
C SER A 227 -7.51 21.01 4.71
N HIS A 228 -7.47 20.38 5.88
CA HIS A 228 -8.48 20.54 6.93
C HIS A 228 -8.43 21.95 7.53
N GLN A 229 -7.24 22.44 7.90
CA GLN A 229 -7.05 23.78 8.45
C GLN A 229 -7.44 24.89 7.46
N LEU A 230 -7.10 24.72 6.17
CA LEU A 230 -7.54 25.63 5.12
C LEU A 230 -9.06 25.67 5.00
N THR A 231 -9.73 24.52 5.11
CA THR A 231 -11.19 24.45 5.09
C THR A 231 -11.80 25.21 6.26
N ILE A 232 -11.32 24.99 7.49
CA ILE A 232 -11.78 25.73 8.68
C ILE A 232 -11.54 27.24 8.50
N ARG A 233 -10.36 27.63 8.02
CA ARG A 233 -10.01 29.04 7.79
C ARG A 233 -10.91 29.70 6.76
N LEU A 234 -11.24 29.01 5.67
CA LEU A 234 -12.18 29.49 4.65
C LEU A 234 -13.59 29.68 5.22
N ILE A 235 -14.06 28.76 6.07
CA ILE A 235 -15.35 28.88 6.77
C ILE A 235 -15.32 30.08 7.72
N LYS A 236 -14.29 30.21 8.56
CA LYS A 236 -14.14 31.34 9.49
C LYS A 236 -14.07 32.67 8.77
N ASN A 237 -13.38 32.76 7.64
CA ASN A 237 -13.32 33.97 6.83
C ASN A 237 -14.68 34.35 6.24
N LYS A 238 -15.55 33.38 5.93
CA LYS A 238 -16.94 33.65 5.51
C LYS A 238 -17.78 34.17 6.68
N ILE A 239 -17.65 33.57 7.86
CA ILE A 239 -18.38 33.98 9.07
C ILE A 239 -17.94 35.38 9.50
N ASN A 240 -16.64 35.66 9.56
CA ASN A 240 -16.11 36.96 9.98
C ASN A 240 -16.48 38.13 9.05
N LYS A 241 -16.86 37.85 7.80
CA LYS A 241 -17.40 38.90 6.91
C LYS A 241 -18.79 39.37 7.33
N ILE A 242 -19.53 38.52 8.04
CA ILE A 242 -20.81 38.88 8.64
C ILE A 242 -20.48 39.63 9.92
N LYS A 243 -20.81 40.92 9.98
CA LYS A 243 -20.65 41.69 11.22
C LYS A 243 -21.55 41.07 12.29
N GLY A 244 -20.96 40.62 13.38
CA GLY A 244 -21.70 40.23 14.56
C GLY A 244 -22.28 41.46 15.27
N ASN A 245 -23.43 41.29 15.91
CA ASN A 245 -23.92 42.30 16.85
C ASN A 245 -23.10 42.18 18.13
N VAL A 246 -22.41 43.26 18.48
CA VAL A 246 -21.73 43.35 19.77
C VAL A 246 -22.80 43.42 20.85
N LEU A 247 -22.80 42.45 21.76
CA LEU A 247 -23.58 42.55 22.99
C LEU A 247 -22.76 43.36 23.98
N GLU A 248 -23.14 44.61 24.18
CA GLU A 248 -22.54 45.45 25.21
C GLU A 248 -22.82 44.84 26.59
N LYS A 249 -21.76 44.63 27.38
CA LYS A 249 -21.89 44.11 28.74
C LYS A 249 -22.50 45.19 29.62
N ASN A 250 -23.81 45.12 29.86
CA ASN A 250 -24.43 45.81 30.99
C ASN A 250 -24.12 45.01 32.28
N GLY A 251 -23.05 45.39 32.97
CA GLY A 251 -22.52 44.69 34.15
C GLY A 251 -23.48 44.59 35.34
N SER A 252 -24.54 45.41 35.38
CA SER A 252 -25.47 45.47 36.52
C SER A 252 -26.25 44.19 36.77
N ILE A 253 -26.55 43.40 35.73
CA ILE A 253 -27.23 42.11 35.88
C ILE A 253 -26.24 41.01 36.30
N ILE A 254 -25.01 41.09 35.77
CA ILE A 254 -23.94 40.14 36.09
C ILE A 254 -23.53 40.28 37.56
N GLU A 255 -23.35 41.51 38.06
CA GLU A 255 -23.06 41.80 39.47
C GLU A 255 -24.18 41.35 40.42
N LYS A 256 -25.45 41.53 40.03
CA LYS A 256 -26.59 41.01 40.80
C LYS A 256 -26.57 39.49 40.88
N LEU A 257 -26.23 38.81 39.78
CA LEU A 257 -26.16 37.36 39.74
C LEU A 257 -25.00 36.84 40.61
N GLU A 258 -23.83 37.45 40.51
CA GLU A 258 -22.65 37.11 41.33
C GLU A 258 -22.92 37.25 42.83
N ASN A 259 -23.67 38.26 43.25
CA ASN A 259 -24.05 38.47 44.66
C ASN A 259 -25.09 37.45 45.19
N ILE A 260 -25.85 36.79 44.30
CA ILE A 260 -26.83 35.76 44.68
C ILE A 260 -26.17 34.38 44.80
N LEU A 261 -25.05 34.15 44.12
CA LEU A 261 -24.40 32.84 44.11
C LEU A 261 -23.68 32.59 45.44
N GLU A 262 -23.97 31.45 46.06
CA GLU A 262 -23.38 31.01 47.34
C GLU A 262 -21.92 30.53 47.21
N PHE A 263 -21.33 30.64 46.01
CA PHE A 263 -19.97 30.20 45.72
C PHE A 263 -19.23 31.22 44.86
N LYS A 264 -17.91 31.26 44.98
CA LYS A 264 -17.05 32.11 44.14
C LYS A 264 -16.88 31.48 42.76
N LEU A 265 -17.02 32.29 41.71
CA LEU A 265 -16.72 31.88 40.34
C LEU A 265 -15.23 31.48 40.22
N THR A 266 -14.96 30.40 39.49
CA THR A 266 -13.60 29.97 39.14
C THR A 266 -13.13 30.65 37.86
N ASN A 267 -11.83 30.92 37.78
CA ASN A 267 -11.16 31.45 36.57
C ASN A 267 -11.31 30.52 35.35
#